data_AF-A0A564QAY8-F1
#
_entry.id   AF-A0A564QAY8-F1
#
_cell.length_a   1.000
_cell.length_b   1.000
_cell.length_c   1.000
_cell.angle_alpha   90.00
_cell.angle_beta   90.00
_cell.angle_gamma   90.00
#
_symmetry.space_group_name_H-M   'P 1'
#
loop_
_entity.id
_entity.type
_entity.pdbx_description
1 polymer ?
#
loop_
_entity_poly.entity_id
_entity_poly.type
_entity_poly.pdbx_seq_one_letter_code
_entity_poly.pdbx_strand_id
1 'polypeptide(L)' 'MAVKAIIPNVAVIHVQKVDKFGNASIEGARFEDVYKAKSAKTLIITVEEIVDTEYFVGHPERNTFP' A
#
# COMPACT_ATOMS: atom_id res chain seq x y z
N MET A 1 -15.18 -10.99 24.28
CA MET A 1 -13.76 -11.37 24.29
C MET A 1 -12.96 -10.29 23.59
N ALA A 2 -11.76 -9.94 24.06
CA ALA A 2 -10.87 -8.99 23.41
C ALA A 2 -9.65 -9.73 22.85
N VAL A 3 -9.19 -9.37 21.66
CA VAL A 3 -7.99 -9.92 21.01
C VAL A 3 -6.93 -8.83 20.86
N LYS A 4 -5.65 -9.20 20.96
CA LYS A 4 -4.53 -8.26 20.86
C LYS A 4 -4.34 -7.79 19.42
N ALA A 5 -4.04 -6.50 19.24
CA ALA A 5 -3.69 -5.95 17.92
C ALA A 5 -2.38 -6.55 17.38
N ILE A 6 -2.34 -6.75 16.07
CA ILE A 6 -1.13 -7.17 15.34
C ILE A 6 -0.37 -5.90 14.95
N ILE A 7 0.90 -5.80 15.36
CA ILE A 7 1.76 -4.62 15.14
C ILE A 7 3.15 -5.12 14.71
N PRO A 8 3.34 -5.44 13.42
CA PRO A 8 4.61 -5.98 12.94
C PRO A 8 5.70 -4.90 12.88
N ASN A 9 6.96 -5.33 13.00
CA ASN A 9 8.09 -4.43 12.76
C ASN A 9 8.20 -4.05 11.28
N VAL A 10 7.98 -5.02 10.40
CA VAL A 10 8.05 -4.84 8.94
C VAL A 10 6.86 -5.53 8.29
N ALA A 11 6.24 -4.90 7.31
CA ALA A 11 5.33 -5.54 6.35
C ALA A 11 5.88 -5.38 4.94
N VAL A 12 5.66 -6.40 4.12
CA VAL A 12 5.99 -6.39 2.69
C VAL A 12 4.70 -6.59 1.92
N ILE A 13 4.43 -5.71 0.95
CA ILE A 13 3.28 -5.82 0.05
C ILE A 13 3.74 -5.78 -1.41
N HIS A 14 2.93 -6.33 -2.30
CA HIS A 14 3.13 -6.23 -3.75
C HIS A 14 2.00 -5.41 -4.35
N VAL A 15 2.33 -4.43 -5.16
CA VAL A 15 1.38 -3.51 -5.79
C VAL A 15 1.71 -3.37 -7.28
N GLN A 16 0.72 -3.00 -8.07
CA GLN A 16 0.92 -2.85 -9.52
C GLN A 16 1.68 -1.55 -9.81
N LYS A 17 1.28 -0.45 -9.17
CA LYS A 17 1.85 0.88 -9.44
C LYS A 17 2.24 1.60 -8.18
N VAL A 18 3.38 2.29 -8.21
CA VAL A 18 3.83 3.18 -7.13
C VAL A 18 4.44 4.46 -7.69
N ASP A 19 4.33 5.57 -6.97
CA ASP A 19 5.13 6.76 -7.26
C ASP A 19 6.33 6.89 -6.30
N LYS A 20 7.18 7.89 -6.55
CA LYS A 20 8.36 8.15 -5.72
C LYS A 20 8.06 8.58 -4.27
N PHE A 21 6.83 8.97 -3.98
CA PHE A 21 6.40 9.40 -2.65
C PHE A 21 5.77 8.27 -1.85
N GLY A 22 5.57 7.10 -2.46
CA GLY A 22 4.95 5.93 -1.83
C GLY A 22 3.45 5.84 -2.05
N ASN A 23 2.87 6.69 -2.91
CA ASN A 23 1.49 6.50 -3.35
C ASN A 23 1.43 5.20 -4.13
N ALA A 24 0.66 4.22 -3.63
CA ALA A 24 0.62 2.89 -4.20
C ALA A 24 -0.81 2.49 -4.60
N SER A 25 -0.91 1.82 -5.74
CA SER A 25 -2.17 1.30 -6.28
C SER A 25 -2.20 -0.22 -6.23
N ILE A 26 -3.15 -0.76 -5.47
CA ILE A 26 -3.56 -2.15 -5.59
C ILE A 26 -4.74 -2.19 -6.56
N GLU A 27 -4.49 -2.67 -7.77
CA GLU A 27 -5.53 -2.93 -8.77
C GLU A 27 -6.21 -4.27 -8.44
N GLY A 28 -7.55 -4.27 -8.31
CA GLY A 28 -8.31 -5.45 -7.92
C GLY A 28 -8.62 -5.54 -6.42
N ALA A 29 -8.66 -6.76 -5.88
CA ALA A 29 -9.05 -6.99 -4.49
C ALA A 29 -7.89 -6.68 -3.53
N ARG A 30 -8.14 -5.76 -2.58
CA ARG A 30 -7.13 -5.21 -1.66
C ARG A 30 -6.87 -6.07 -0.41
N PHE A 31 -7.76 -7.02 -0.14
CA PHE A 31 -7.75 -7.97 0.98
C PHE A 31 -7.13 -7.41 2.27
N GLU A 32 -6.20 -8.14 2.89
CA GLU A 32 -5.57 -7.76 4.13
C GLU A 32 -4.33 -6.86 3.97
N ASP A 33 -3.86 -6.62 2.76
CA ASP A 33 -2.64 -5.86 2.50
C ASP A 33 -2.76 -4.41 2.99
N VAL A 34 -3.96 -3.84 2.92
CA VAL A 34 -4.25 -2.53 3.49
C VAL A 34 -4.01 -2.51 5.01
N TYR A 35 -4.40 -3.57 5.72
CA TYR A 35 -4.24 -3.67 7.16
C TYR A 35 -2.80 -4.02 7.56
N LYS A 36 -2.13 -4.87 6.79
CA LYS A 36 -0.69 -5.17 6.99
C LYS A 36 0.15 -3.91 6.86
N ALA A 37 -0.07 -3.14 5.81
CA ALA A 37 0.64 -1.89 5.55
C ALA A 37 0.41 -0.84 6.65
N LYS A 38 -0.85 -0.64 7.08
CA LYS A 38 -1.18 0.35 8.11
C LYS A 38 -0.74 -0.03 9.53
N SER A 39 -0.56 -1.32 9.81
CA SER A 39 -0.18 -1.79 11.15
C SER A 39 1.33 -1.86 11.37
N ALA A 40 2.12 -1.89 10.29
CA ALA A 40 3.57 -2.06 10.36
C ALA A 40 4.30 -0.77 10.74
N LYS A 41 5.40 -0.91 11.49
CA LYS A 41 6.32 0.20 11.77
C LYS A 41 7.14 0.61 10.54
N THR A 42 7.41 -0.35 9.65
CA THR A 42 8.13 -0.14 8.39
C THR A 42 7.41 -0.91 7.28
N LEU A 43 7.13 -0.24 6.17
CA LEU A 43 6.49 -0.84 5.00
C LEU A 43 7.49 -0.93 3.85
N ILE A 44 7.65 -2.12 3.28
CA ILE A 44 8.39 -2.36 2.06
C ILE A 44 7.38 -2.67 0.95
N ILE A 45 7.44 -1.91 -0.13
CA ILE A 45 6.55 -2.07 -1.28
C ILE A 45 7.37 -2.65 -2.43
N THR A 46 6.95 -3.81 -2.92
CA THR A 46 7.41 -4.36 -4.19
C THR A 46 6.41 -3.96 -5.26
N VAL A 47 6.91 -3.61 -6.46
CA VAL A 47 6.09 -2.97 -7.48
C VAL A 47 6.37 -3.50 -8.88
N GLU A 48 5.33 -3.58 -9.71
CA GLU A 48 5.46 -3.93 -11.13
C GLU A 48 5.92 -2.73 -11.97
N GLU A 49 5.36 -1.54 -11.74
CA GLU A 49 5.68 -0.31 -12.47
C GLU A 49 5.79 0.91 -11.54
N ILE A 50 6.87 1.70 -11.69
CA ILE A 50 7.00 3.01 -11.04
C ILE A 50 6.44 4.07 -12.00
N VAL A 51 5.46 4.85 -11.54
CA VAL A 51 4.76 5.89 -12.32
C VAL A 51 4.99 7.28 -11.74
N ASP A 52 4.80 8.31 -12.57
CA ASP A 52 4.79 9.70 -12.11
C ASP A 52 3.58 10.00 -11.22
N THR A 53 3.73 10.95 -10.29
CA THR A 53 2.69 11.32 -9.33
C THR A 53 1.42 11.84 -10.02
N GLU A 54 1.54 12.42 -11.22
CA GLU A 54 0.44 12.85 -12.08
C GLU A 54 -0.55 11.71 -12.38
N TYR A 55 -0.09 10.45 -12.42
CA TYR A 55 -0.96 9.28 -12.57
C TYR A 55 -1.98 9.18 -11.43
N PHE A 56 -1.54 9.38 -10.18
CA PHE A 56 -2.39 9.32 -9.01
C PHE A 56 -3.26 10.56 -8.86
N VAL A 57 -2.83 11.71 -9.40
CA VAL A 57 -3.66 12.93 -9.46
C VAL A 57 -4.82 12.74 -10.46
N GLY A 58 -4.57 12.08 -11.60
CA GLY A 58 -5.60 11.76 -12.58
C GLY A 58 -6.55 10.63 -12.14
N HIS A 59 -6.10 9.76 -11.25
CA HIS A 59 -6.83 8.59 -10.75
C HIS A 59 -6.83 8.49 -9.22
N PRO A 60 -7.40 9.47 -8.49
CA PRO A 60 -7.37 9.49 -7.03
C PRO A 60 -8.04 8.26 -6.39
N GLU A 61 -9.00 7.63 -7.07
CA GLU A 61 -9.68 6.40 -6.64
C GLU A 61 -8.76 5.17 -6.59
N ARG A 62 -7.66 5.22 -7.33
CA ARG A 62 -6.66 4.15 -7.41
C ARG A 62 -5.60 4.26 -6.34
N ASN A 63 -5.52 5.38 -5.63
CA ASN A 63 -4.59 5.54 -4.53
C ASN A 63 -5.07 4.73 -3.31
N THR A 64 -4.36 3.64 -3.00
CA THR A 64 -4.70 2.72 -1.91
C THR A 64 -3.92 3.05 -0.63
N PHE A 65 -2.74 3.67 -0.79
CA PHE A 65 -1.84 4.04 0.29
C PHE A 65 -1.35 5.47 0.08
N PRO A 66 -1.75 6.43 0.93
CA PRO A 66 -1.07 7.72 1.01
C PRO A 66 0.26 7.63 1.76
#